data_AF-A0A963VER4-F1
#
_entry.id   AF-A0A963VER4-F1
#
_cell.length_a   1.000
_cell.length_b   1.000
_cell.length_c   1.000
_cell.angle_alpha   90.00
_cell.angle_beta   90.00
_cell.angle_gamma   90.00
#
_symmetry.space_group_name_H-M   'P 1'
#
loop_
_entity.id
_entity.type
_entity.pdbx_description
1 polymer ?
#
loop_
_entity_poly.entity_id
_entity_poly.type
_entity_poly.pdbx_seq_one_letter_code
_entity_poly.pdbx_strand_id
1 'polypeptide(L)'
;MRVRPSLSALLGLACTFAFGSPVNACDLALALAVDISGSVDEREFEIQMRGLAEGLRDPEVSEALVRNRAAVMLVQWTGTAR
;
A
#
# COMPACT_ATOMS: atom_id res chain seq x y z
N MET A 1 42.07 13.78 -22.49
CA MET A 1 41.59 12.46 -22.97
C MET A 1 40.10 12.57 -23.29
N ARG A 2 39.68 12.38 -24.56
CA ARG A 2 38.26 12.32 -24.94
C ARG A 2 37.86 10.85 -25.08
N VAL A 3 36.96 10.38 -24.22
CA VAL A 3 36.39 9.03 -24.31
C VAL A 3 35.30 9.07 -25.39
N ARG A 4 35.44 8.29 -26.46
CA ARG A 4 34.38 8.15 -27.48
C ARG A 4 33.62 6.85 -27.19
N PRO A 5 32.37 6.91 -26.72
CA PRO A 5 31.60 5.70 -26.47
C PRO A 5 31.35 4.95 -27.78
N SER A 6 31.42 3.62 -27.75
CA SER A 6 31.14 2.79 -28.92
C SER A 6 29.65 2.82 -29.26
N LEU A 7 29.33 2.65 -30.54
CA LEU A 7 27.93 2.64 -31.01
C LEU A 7 27.12 1.54 -30.29
N SER A 8 27.76 0.41 -29.97
CA SER A 8 27.16 -0.68 -29.19
C SER A 8 26.83 -0.29 -27.75
N ALA A 9 27.67 0.52 -27.09
CA ALA A 9 27.41 1.03 -25.75
C ALA A 9 26.24 2.02 -25.74
N LEU A 10 26.14 2.86 -26.78
CA LEU A 10 25.00 3.76 -26.98
C LEU A 10 23.70 3.00 -27.26
N LEU A 11 23.75 1.93 -28.08
CA LEU A 11 22.59 1.10 -28.39
C LEU A 11 22.10 0.31 -27.18
N GLY A 12 23.01 -0.22 -26.37
CA GLY A 12 22.68 -0.94 -25.14
C GLY A 12 22.00 -0.03 -24.12
N LEU A 13 22.51 1.18 -23.92
CA LEU A 13 21.91 2.17 -23.03
C LEU A 13 20.54 2.64 -23.53
N ALA A 14 20.36 2.82 -24.83
CA ALA A 14 19.08 3.19 -25.43
C ALA A 14 18.02 2.10 -25.26
N CYS A 15 18.38 0.82 -25.40
CA CYS A 15 17.46 -0.29 -25.18
C CYS A 15 16.99 -0.36 -23.72
N THR A 16 17.87 -0.14 -22.74
CA THR A 16 17.46 -0.14 -21.33
C THR A 16 16.45 0.95 -20.97
N PHE A 17 16.52 2.12 -21.63
CA PHE A 17 15.54 3.19 -21.44
C PHE A 17 14.23 2.96 -22.21
N ALA A 18 14.27 2.24 -23.34
CA ALA A 18 13.11 2.01 -24.19
C ALA A 18 12.19 0.87 -23.70
N PHE A 19 12.70 -0.08 -22.91
CA PHE A 19 11.97 -1.29 -22.49
C PHE A 19 11.57 -1.32 -21.01
N GLY A 20 11.52 -0.16 -20.34
CA GLY A 20 10.91 -0.08 -19.02
C GLY A 20 9.39 -0.26 -19.12
N SER A 21 8.86 -1.40 -18.69
CA SER A 21 7.41 -1.54 -18.49
C SER A 21 6.96 -0.52 -17.44
N PRO A 22 5.88 0.24 -17.67
CA PRO A 22 5.33 1.10 -16.62
C PRO A 22 4.95 0.21 -15.44
N VAL A 23 5.59 0.45 -14.29
CA VAL A 23 5.14 -0.13 -13.03
C VAL A 23 3.83 0.56 -12.70
N ASN A 24 2.72 -0.13 -12.95
CA ASN A 24 1.41 0.35 -12.53
C ASN A 24 1.38 0.26 -11.00
N ALA A 25 1.66 1.37 -10.32
CA ALA A 25 1.36 1.48 -8.90
C ALA A 25 -0.16 1.32 -8.69
N CYS A 26 -0.58 0.84 -7.53
CA CYS A 26 -1.98 0.94 -7.14
C CYS A 26 -2.34 2.43 -7.00
N ASP A 27 -3.54 2.81 -7.43
CA ASP A 27 -4.02 4.20 -7.32
C ASP A 27 -4.07 4.64 -5.85
N LEU A 28 -4.44 3.73 -4.94
CA LEU A 28 -4.36 3.89 -3.50
C LEU A 28 -3.92 2.60 -2.79
N ALA A 29 -2.93 2.69 -1.90
CA ALA A 29 -2.64 1.65 -0.91
C ALA A 29 -3.03 2.16 0.49
N LEU A 30 -3.99 1.52 1.13
CA LEU A 30 -4.53 1.92 2.42
C LEU A 30 -4.20 0.86 3.49
N ALA A 31 -3.42 1.26 4.50
CA ALA A 31 -3.13 0.44 5.68
C ALA A 31 -3.96 0.94 6.88
N LEU A 32 -4.84 0.09 7.39
CA LEU A 32 -5.65 0.34 8.58
C LEU A 32 -4.98 -0.34 9.76
N ALA A 33 -4.34 0.45 10.63
CA ALA A 33 -3.66 -0.06 11.82
C ALA A 33 -4.61 -0.04 13.03
N VAL A 34 -4.79 -1.20 13.67
CA VAL A 34 -5.61 -1.39 14.88
C VAL A 34 -4.69 -1.71 16.04
N ASP A 35 -4.75 -0.91 17.11
CA ASP A 35 -4.01 -1.17 18.33
C ASP A 35 -4.67 -2.34 19.10
N ILE A 36 -3.88 -3.34 19.42
CA ILE A 36 -4.25 -4.50 20.26
C ILE A 36 -3.25 -4.65 21.43
N SER A 37 -2.64 -3.55 21.85
CA SER A 37 -1.73 -3.51 23.00
C SER A 37 -2.46 -3.74 24.33
N GLY A 38 -1.71 -4.00 25.40
CA GLY A 38 -2.29 -4.35 26.71
C GLY A 38 -3.10 -3.24 27.39
N SER A 39 -3.16 -2.03 26.83
CA SER A 39 -4.09 -0.98 27.28
C SER A 39 -5.49 -1.11 26.68
N VAL A 40 -5.68 -1.98 25.68
CA VAL A 40 -6.96 -2.19 25.01
C VAL A 40 -7.69 -3.34 25.67
N ASP A 41 -8.88 -3.06 26.22
CA ASP A 41 -9.75 -4.11 26.75
C ASP A 41 -10.62 -4.77 25.67
N GLU A 42 -11.29 -5.86 26.03
CA GLU A 42 -12.14 -6.63 25.10
C GLU A 42 -13.26 -5.78 24.49
N ARG A 43 -13.87 -4.90 25.29
CA ARG A 43 -14.97 -4.04 24.83
C ARG A 43 -14.46 -2.97 23.88
N GLU A 44 -13.31 -2.38 24.16
CA GLU A 44 -12.65 -1.41 23.28
C GLU A 44 -12.26 -2.06 21.96
N PHE A 45 -11.70 -3.27 21.99
CA PHE A 45 -11.40 -4.03 20.78
C PHE A 45 -12.67 -4.34 19.96
N GLU A 46 -13.75 -4.79 20.60
CA GLU A 46 -15.02 -5.04 19.94
C GLU A 46 -15.61 -3.80 19.27
N ILE A 47 -15.58 -2.65 19.96
CA ILE A 47 -16.05 -1.38 19.41
C ILE A 47 -15.23 -0.99 18.17
N GLN A 48 -13.90 -1.10 18.25
CA GLN A 48 -13.00 -0.79 17.13
C GLN A 48 -13.29 -1.69 15.92
N MET A 49 -13.35 -3.01 16.13
CA MET A 49 -13.56 -3.96 15.04
C MET A 49 -14.97 -3.87 14.45
N ARG A 50 -15.99 -3.61 15.29
CA ARG A 50 -17.35 -3.37 14.80
C ARG A 50 -17.44 -2.09 14.00
N GLY A 51 -16.89 -0.98 14.49
CA GLY A 51 -16.89 0.30 13.78
C GLY A 51 -16.14 0.22 12.45
N LEU A 52 -15.02 -0.48 12.42
CA LEU A 52 -14.30 -0.77 11.18
C LEU A 52 -15.17 -1.59 10.20
N ALA A 53 -15.81 -2.64 10.68
CA ALA A 53 -16.62 -3.52 9.84
C ALA A 53 -17.91 -2.84 9.36
N GLU A 54 -18.46 -1.91 10.13
CA GLU A 54 -19.55 -1.01 9.72
C GLU A 54 -19.04 -0.05 8.63
N GLY A 55 -17.91 0.62 8.85
CA GLY A 55 -17.33 1.56 7.88
C GLY A 55 -16.93 0.91 6.55
N LEU A 56 -16.39 -0.31 6.55
CA LEU A 56 -16.06 -1.02 5.31
C LEU A 56 -17.28 -1.55 4.55
N ARG A 57 -18.43 -1.70 5.23
CA ARG A 57 -19.72 -2.08 4.61
C ARG A 57 -20.55 -0.88 4.19
N ASP A 58 -20.18 0.31 4.62
CA ASP A 58 -20.84 1.53 4.18
C ASP A 58 -20.72 1.69 2.65
N PRO A 59 -21.83 1.91 1.93
CA PRO A 59 -21.82 2.05 0.48
C PRO A 59 -20.91 3.18 -0.01
N GLU A 60 -20.88 4.32 0.66
CA GLU A 60 -20.06 5.47 0.24
C GLU A 60 -18.56 5.14 0.34
N VAL A 61 -18.17 4.50 1.45
CA VAL A 61 -16.78 4.07 1.68
C VAL A 61 -16.38 2.96 0.69
N SER A 62 -17.19 1.91 0.57
CA SER A 62 -16.89 0.78 -0.31
C SER A 62 -16.81 1.20 -1.77
N GLU A 63 -17.71 2.07 -2.24
CA GLU A 63 -17.64 2.63 -3.58
C GLU A 63 -16.39 3.50 -3.76
N ALA A 64 -16.00 4.30 -2.77
CA ALA A 64 -14.79 5.11 -2.84
C ALA A 64 -13.54 4.23 -2.97
N LEU A 65 -13.45 3.14 -2.22
CA LEU A 65 -12.36 2.16 -2.32
C LEU A 65 -12.31 1.50 -3.70
N VAL A 66 -13.46 1.11 -4.24
CA VAL A 66 -13.56 0.48 -5.58
C VAL A 66 -13.18 1.47 -6.68
N ARG A 67 -13.73 2.70 -6.65
CA ARG A 67 -13.43 3.75 -7.65
C ARG A 67 -11.94 4.08 -7.70
N ASN A 68 -11.27 4.10 -6.55
CA ASN A 68 -9.84 4.36 -6.44
C ASN A 68 -8.98 3.09 -6.51
N ARG A 69 -9.53 1.96 -6.95
CA ARG A 69 -8.81 0.67 -7.09
C ARG A 69 -7.91 0.38 -5.89
N ALA A 70 -8.44 0.65 -4.69
CA ALA A 70 -7.64 0.67 -3.47
C ALA A 70 -7.19 -0.74 -3.08
N ALA A 71 -5.90 -0.88 -2.80
CA ALA A 71 -5.36 -2.05 -2.10
C ALA A 71 -5.48 -1.80 -0.60
N VAL A 72 -6.34 -2.56 0.08
CA VAL A 72 -6.61 -2.38 1.51
C VAL A 72 -5.95 -3.49 2.32
N MET A 73 -5.24 -3.09 3.37
CA MET A 73 -4.62 -3.98 4.35
C MET A 73 -5.07 -3.58 5.75
N LEU A 74 -5.42 -4.55 6.58
CA LEU A 74 -5.58 -4.35 8.02
C LEU A 74 -4.40 -4.95 8.76
N VAL A 75 -3.79 -4.16 9.63
CA VAL A 75 -2.70 -4.59 10.51
C VAL A 75 -3.15 -4.43 11.95
N GLN A 76 -3.08 -5.50 12.71
CA GLN A 76 -3.18 -5.42 14.16
C GLN A 76 -1.78 -5.28 14.73
N TRP A 77 -1.55 -4.26 15.55
CA TRP A 77 -0.25 -3.95 16.14
C TRP A 77 -0.35 -4.07 17.66
N THR A 78 0.59 -4.82 18.24
CA THR A 78 0.93 -4.76 19.67
C THR A 78 2.42 -4.50 19.87
N GLY A 79 2.79 -3.84 20.98
CA GLY A 79 4.20 -3.71 21.36
C GLY A 79 4.80 -5.06 21.81
N THR A 80 6.11 -5.11 22.00
CA THR A 80 6.71 -6.25 22.73
C THR A 80 6.16 -6.26 24.15
N ALA A 81 5.61 -7.40 24.60
CA ALA A 81 5.17 -7.58 25.98
C ALA A 81 6.26 -7.10 26.95
N ARG A 82 5.86 -6.36 27.99
CA ARG A 82 6.77 -6.02 29.10
C ARG A 82 7.05 -7.26 29.94
#